data_AF-A0A8T4QLL7-F1
#
_entry.id   AF-A0A8T4QLL7-F1
#
_cell.length_a   1.000
_cell.length_b   1.000
_cell.length_c   1.000
_cell.angle_alpha   90.00
_cell.angle_beta   90.00
_cell.angle_gamma   90.00
#
_symmetry.space_group_name_H-M   'P 1'
#
loop_
_entity.id
_entity.type
_entity.pdbx_description
1 polymer ?
#
loop_
_entity_poly.entity_id
_entity_poly.type
_entity_poly.pdbx_seq_one_letter_code
_entity_poly.pdbx_strand_id
1 'polypeptide(L)'
;MTKSLQKIGDFYISQGYKGEEFRKILSEDKDYQKLLKERKQKLTKKILLTKTEKKKYVMSIDEDYKILSKVKRLEKLKLNKEEKFLIKFIRTQLEHDWRKRLIKDLDKILLKYKN
;
A
#
# COMPACT_ATOMS: atom_id res chain seq x y z
N MET A 1 -14.36 22.10 -8.87
CA MET A 1 -13.15 21.25 -8.91
C MET A 1 -12.98 20.57 -7.57
N THR A 2 -13.14 19.25 -7.50
CA THR A 2 -13.06 18.46 -6.26
C THR A 2 -11.65 18.54 -5.67
N LYS A 3 -11.49 19.09 -4.46
CA LYS A 3 -10.22 19.03 -3.72
C LYS A 3 -9.84 17.56 -3.53
N SER A 4 -8.78 17.09 -4.17
CA SER A 4 -8.25 15.73 -3.98
C SER A 4 -7.26 15.72 -2.82
N LEU A 5 -7.09 14.58 -2.14
CA LEU A 5 -6.05 14.42 -1.10
C LEU A 5 -4.67 14.83 -1.60
N GLN A 6 -4.39 14.54 -2.88
CA GLN A 6 -3.15 14.90 -3.54
C GLN A 6 -3.00 16.42 -3.69
N LYS A 7 -4.05 17.12 -4.10
CA LYS A 7 -4.02 18.60 -4.22
C LYS A 7 -3.77 19.29 -2.87
N ILE A 8 -4.28 18.72 -1.78
CA ILE A 8 -4.02 19.23 -0.42
C ILE A 8 -2.57 18.92 0.01
N GLY A 9 -2.08 17.71 -0.28
CA GLY A 9 -0.68 17.36 -0.03
C GLY A 9 0.29 18.24 -0.82
N ASP A 10 0.06 18.40 -2.11
CA ASP A 10 0.88 19.22 -3.02
C ASP A 10 0.89 20.70 -2.60
N PHE A 11 -0.23 21.21 -2.07
CA PHE A 11 -0.29 22.54 -1.49
C PHE A 11 0.72 22.70 -0.33
N TYR A 12 0.72 21.82 0.66
CA TYR A 12 1.66 21.92 1.78
C TYR A 12 3.11 21.64 1.37
N ILE A 13 3.34 20.77 0.39
CA ILE A 13 4.68 20.57 -0.19
C ILE A 13 5.16 21.85 -0.88
N SER A 14 4.29 22.56 -1.60
CA SER A 14 4.62 23.84 -2.25
C SER A 14 4.94 24.96 -1.25
N GLN A 15 4.39 24.87 -0.04
CA GLN A 15 4.70 25.77 1.08
C GLN A 15 5.98 25.38 1.83
N GLY A 16 6.68 24.33 1.39
CA GLY A 16 7.96 23.90 1.94
C GLY A 16 7.89 22.83 3.03
N TYR A 17 6.69 22.40 3.45
CA TYR A 17 6.55 21.36 4.48
C TYR A 17 7.00 20.00 3.96
N LYS A 18 7.85 19.32 4.75
CA LYS A 18 8.40 17.99 4.44
C LYS A 18 8.48 17.13 5.69
N GLY A 19 8.76 15.83 5.52
CA GLY A 19 9.10 14.94 6.64
C GLY A 19 8.02 14.84 7.71
N GLU A 20 8.42 15.03 8.98
CA GLU A 20 7.51 14.95 10.13
C GLU A 20 6.54 16.13 10.23
N GLU A 21 6.99 17.33 9.90
CA GLU A 21 6.17 18.54 9.92
C GLU A 21 5.02 18.44 8.93
N PHE A 22 5.29 17.93 7.72
CA PHE A 22 4.26 17.63 6.73
C PHE A 22 3.23 16.63 7.26
N ARG A 23 3.67 15.57 7.95
CA ARG A 23 2.77 14.57 8.55
C ARG A 23 1.90 15.19 9.65
N LYS A 24 2.48 16.07 10.47
CA LYS A 24 1.76 16.77 11.55
C LYS A 24 0.66 17.67 10.98
N ILE A 25 0.99 18.49 9.98
CA ILE A 25 0.02 19.41 9.37
C ILE A 25 -1.12 18.65 8.69
N LEU A 26 -0.80 17.59 7.94
CA LEU A 26 -1.85 16.75 7.36
C LEU A 26 -2.71 16.05 8.42
N SER A 27 -2.18 15.77 9.62
CA SER A 27 -2.95 15.19 10.71
C SER A 27 -3.94 16.18 11.36
N GLU A 28 -3.60 17.46 11.31
CA GLU A 28 -4.40 18.56 11.88
C GLU A 28 -5.38 19.17 10.87
N ASP A 29 -5.12 19.04 9.56
CA ASP A 29 -6.01 19.52 8.50
C ASP A 29 -7.34 18.74 8.47
N LYS A 30 -8.43 19.45 8.83
CA LYS A 30 -9.79 18.90 8.90
C LYS A 30 -10.34 18.46 7.54
N ASP A 31 -10.05 19.20 6.46
CA ASP A 31 -10.50 18.88 5.10
C ASP A 31 -9.78 17.62 4.60
N TYR A 32 -8.47 17.54 4.82
CA TYR A 32 -7.66 16.38 4.50
C TYR A 32 -8.12 15.15 5.27
N GLN A 33 -8.31 15.26 6.59
CA GLN A 33 -8.76 14.14 7.42
C GLN A 33 -10.19 13.69 7.07
N LYS A 34 -11.09 14.62 6.74
CA LYS A 34 -12.45 14.30 6.29
C LYS A 34 -12.42 13.53 4.97
N LEU A 35 -11.69 14.03 3.97
CA LEU A 35 -11.50 13.35 2.69
C LEU A 35 -10.83 11.98 2.87
N LEU A 36 -9.85 11.88 3.76
CA LEU A 36 -9.15 10.64 4.07
C LEU A 36 -10.10 9.63 4.72
N LYS A 37 -10.97 10.08 5.64
CA LYS A 37 -11.98 9.24 6.29
C LYS A 37 -13.04 8.76 5.30
N GLU A 38 -13.56 9.64 4.44
CA GLU A 38 -14.52 9.29 3.39
C GLU A 38 -13.92 8.30 2.39
N ARG A 39 -12.65 8.51 2.01
CA ARG A 39 -11.91 7.58 1.14
C ARG A 39 -11.72 6.23 1.84
N LYS A 40 -11.25 6.22 3.09
CA LYS A 40 -11.12 4.99 3.91
C LYS A 40 -12.45 4.24 4.07
N GLN A 41 -13.57 4.94 4.25
CA GLN A 41 -14.91 4.34 4.34
C GLN A 41 -15.38 3.75 3.01
N LYS A 42 -15.16 4.44 1.89
CA LYS A 42 -15.43 3.88 0.54
C LYS A 42 -14.56 2.65 0.25
N LEU A 43 -13.30 2.67 0.68
CA LEU A 43 -12.33 1.59 0.50
C LEU A 43 -12.68 0.35 1.34
N THR A 44 -13.03 0.55 2.62
CA THR A 44 -13.44 -0.55 3.53
C THR A 44 -14.77 -1.19 3.15
N LYS A 45 -15.69 -0.46 2.50
CA LYS A 45 -16.93 -1.04 1.96
C LYS A 45 -16.70 -2.00 0.79
N LYS A 46 -15.60 -1.88 0.03
CA LYS A 46 -15.32 -2.75 -1.13
C LYS A 46 -14.50 -4.00 -0.78
N ILE A 47 -13.67 -3.95 0.27
CA ILE A 47 -12.82 -5.07 0.68
C ILE A 47 -12.77 -5.14 2.20
N LEU A 48 -13.32 -6.21 2.77
CA LEU A 48 -13.18 -6.49 4.19
C LEU A 48 -11.72 -6.92 4.47
N LEU A 49 -10.99 -6.06 5.17
CA LEU A 49 -9.67 -6.37 5.72
C LEU A 49 -9.84 -6.95 7.12
N THR A 50 -9.21 -8.09 7.37
CA THR A 50 -9.12 -8.66 8.73
C THR A 50 -8.24 -7.77 9.62
N LYS A 51 -8.37 -7.91 10.96
CA LYS A 51 -7.50 -7.20 11.91
C LYS A 51 -6.01 -7.47 11.64
N THR A 52 -5.67 -8.70 11.25
CA THR A 52 -4.30 -9.11 10.92
C THR A 52 -3.80 -8.42 9.66
N GLU A 53 -4.61 -8.39 8.60
CA GLU A 53 -4.24 -7.69 7.35
C GLU A 53 -4.04 -6.19 7.56
N LYS A 54 -4.87 -5.56 8.40
CA LYS A 54 -4.71 -4.12 8.75
C LYS A 54 -3.40 -3.81 9.47
N LYS A 55 -2.85 -4.75 10.24
CA LYS A 55 -1.55 -4.60 10.91
C LYS A 55 -0.38 -4.94 9.98
N LYS A 56 -0.62 -5.83 9.03
CA LYS A 56 0.41 -6.39 8.16
C LYS A 56 0.68 -5.52 6.93
N TYR A 57 -0.37 -4.95 6.35
CA TYR A 57 -0.31 -4.27 5.07
C TYR A 57 -0.33 -2.74 5.19
N VAL A 58 0.53 -2.12 4.39
CA VAL A 58 0.52 -0.69 4.08
C VAL A 58 -0.39 -0.48 2.89
N MET A 59 -1.59 0.02 3.16
CA MET A 59 -2.62 0.30 2.16
C MET A 59 -2.73 1.83 2.01
N SER A 60 -1.71 2.43 1.42
CA SER A 60 -1.52 3.89 1.37
C SER A 60 -2.30 4.55 0.24
N ILE A 61 -2.53 3.83 -0.87
CA ILE A 61 -3.21 4.34 -2.06
C ILE A 61 -4.32 3.38 -2.54
N ASP A 62 -5.24 3.87 -3.38
CA ASP A 62 -6.37 3.07 -3.87
C ASP A 62 -5.91 1.85 -4.67
N GLU A 63 -4.76 1.97 -5.34
CA GLU A 63 -4.12 0.92 -6.11
C GLU A 63 -3.76 -0.28 -5.24
N ASP A 64 -3.34 -0.07 -3.99
CA ASP A 64 -3.03 -1.15 -3.03
C ASP A 64 -4.27 -2.00 -2.76
N TYR A 65 -5.44 -1.34 -2.61
CA TYR A 65 -6.72 -2.03 -2.44
C TYR A 65 -7.13 -2.77 -3.71
N LYS A 66 -6.95 -2.18 -4.89
CA LYS A 66 -7.21 -2.87 -6.18
C LYS A 66 -6.34 -4.12 -6.31
N ILE A 67 -5.06 -4.03 -5.95
CA ILE A 67 -4.11 -5.15 -5.95
C ILE A 67 -4.61 -6.24 -4.99
N LEU A 68 -4.90 -5.89 -3.73
CA LEU A 68 -5.37 -6.87 -2.75
C LEU A 68 -6.69 -7.54 -3.16
N SER A 69 -7.61 -6.79 -3.77
CA SER A 69 -8.87 -7.35 -4.32
C SER A 69 -8.58 -8.42 -5.37
N LYS A 70 -7.68 -8.12 -6.31
CA LYS A 70 -7.29 -9.06 -7.37
C LYS A 70 -6.61 -10.28 -6.78
N VAL A 71 -5.67 -10.11 -5.85
CA VAL A 71 -5.00 -11.19 -5.12
C VAL A 71 -6.03 -12.12 -4.46
N LYS A 72 -6.97 -11.58 -3.68
CA LYS A 72 -8.01 -12.37 -3.00
C LYS A 72 -8.93 -13.12 -3.97
N ARG A 73 -9.19 -12.56 -5.16
CA ARG A 73 -9.98 -13.24 -6.20
C ARG A 73 -9.21 -14.39 -6.83
N LEU A 74 -7.94 -14.17 -7.15
CA LEU A 74 -7.06 -15.17 -7.77
C LEU A 74 -6.74 -16.33 -6.81
N GLU A 75 -6.57 -16.07 -5.52
CA GLU A 75 -6.31 -17.10 -4.49
C GLU A 75 -7.44 -18.14 -4.37
N LYS A 76 -8.65 -17.83 -4.87
CA LYS A 76 -9.79 -18.76 -4.91
C LYS A 76 -9.77 -19.68 -6.13
N LEU A 77 -8.90 -19.42 -7.11
CA LEU A 77 -8.81 -20.18 -8.36
C LEU A 77 -7.77 -21.30 -8.24
N LYS A 78 -7.87 -22.29 -9.13
CA LYS A 78 -6.89 -23.38 -9.24
C LYS A 78 -5.70 -22.92 -10.09
N LEU A 79 -4.76 -22.25 -9.44
CA LEU A 79 -3.56 -21.68 -10.08
C LEU A 79 -2.40 -22.67 -10.20
N ASN A 80 -1.59 -22.50 -11.23
CA ASN A 80 -0.34 -23.23 -11.43
C ASN A 80 0.77 -22.71 -10.47
N LYS A 81 1.95 -23.35 -10.48
CA LYS A 81 3.05 -23.01 -9.55
C LYS A 81 3.57 -21.57 -9.77
N GLU A 82 3.69 -21.14 -11.01
CA GLU A 82 4.22 -19.82 -11.38
C GLU A 82 3.26 -18.70 -11.00
N GLU A 83 1.97 -18.88 -11.29
CA GLU A 83 0.91 -17.95 -10.90
C GLU A 83 0.83 -17.80 -9.38
N LYS A 84 0.92 -18.91 -8.65
CA LYS A 84 0.97 -18.89 -7.17
C LYS A 84 2.18 -18.12 -6.66
N PHE A 85 3.34 -18.31 -7.28
CA PHE A 85 4.56 -17.58 -6.94
C PHE A 85 4.37 -16.08 -7.18
N LEU A 86 3.87 -15.69 -8.36
CA LEU A 86 3.65 -14.30 -8.73
C LEU A 86 2.67 -13.61 -7.77
N ILE A 87 1.56 -14.25 -7.42
CA ILE A 87 0.59 -13.68 -6.47
C ILE A 87 1.22 -13.51 -5.09
N LYS A 88 1.96 -14.51 -4.61
CA LYS A 88 2.66 -14.41 -3.33
C LYS A 88 3.65 -13.25 -3.32
N PHE A 89 4.37 -13.07 -4.42
CA PHE A 89 5.31 -11.96 -4.61
C PHE A 89 4.61 -10.60 -4.65
N ILE A 90 3.53 -10.44 -5.43
CA ILE A 90 2.75 -9.19 -5.46
C ILE A 90 2.21 -8.87 -4.07
N ARG A 91 1.76 -9.87 -3.32
CA ARG A 91 1.22 -9.70 -1.97
C ARG A 91 2.27 -9.26 -0.94
N THR A 92 3.55 -9.61 -1.11
CA THR A 92 4.60 -9.12 -0.20
C THR A 92 4.83 -7.64 -0.35
N GLN A 93 4.60 -7.05 -1.54
CA GLN A 93 4.77 -5.62 -1.79
C GLN A 93 3.80 -4.74 -0.99
N LEU A 94 2.71 -5.32 -0.50
CA LEU A 94 1.77 -4.65 0.38
C LEU A 94 2.24 -4.61 1.85
N GLU A 95 3.30 -5.32 2.24
CA GLU A 95 3.77 -5.37 3.64
C GLU A 95 4.61 -4.15 4.03
N HIS A 96 4.63 -3.75 5.32
CA HIS A 96 5.41 -2.60 5.81
C HIS A 96 6.89 -2.62 5.41
N ASP A 97 7.54 -3.77 5.51
CA ASP A 97 8.99 -3.94 5.29
C ASP A 97 9.29 -4.76 4.03
N TRP A 98 8.44 -4.68 3.00
CA TRP A 98 8.56 -5.51 1.78
C TRP A 98 9.94 -5.43 1.12
N ARG A 99 10.58 -4.27 1.16
CA ARG A 99 11.94 -4.05 0.61
C ARG A 99 12.97 -4.97 1.27
N LYS A 100 12.90 -5.17 2.59
CA LYS A 100 13.83 -6.07 3.31
C LYS A 100 13.72 -7.51 2.81
N ARG A 101 12.50 -7.97 2.51
CA ARG A 101 12.30 -9.31 1.93
C ARG A 101 12.88 -9.43 0.53
N LEU A 102 12.67 -8.42 -0.32
CA LEU A 102 13.24 -8.42 -1.66
C LEU A 102 14.75 -8.43 -1.67
N ILE A 103 15.38 -7.59 -0.85
CA ILE A 103 16.84 -7.54 -0.72
C ILE A 103 17.37 -8.93 -0.32
N LYS A 104 16.76 -9.56 0.69
CA LYS A 104 17.14 -10.91 1.12
C LYS A 104 17.01 -11.96 0.02
N ASP A 105 15.97 -11.89 -0.80
CA ASP A 105 15.77 -12.83 -1.90
C ASP A 105 16.76 -12.58 -3.05
N LEU A 106 17.08 -11.31 -3.33
CA LEU A 106 18.12 -10.93 -4.30
C LEU A 106 19.52 -11.35 -3.83
N ASP A 107 19.86 -11.15 -2.56
CA ASP A 107 21.15 -11.56 -2.00
C ASP A 107 21.39 -13.06 -2.15
N LYS A 108 20.35 -13.88 -1.94
CA LYS A 108 20.42 -15.33 -2.18
C LYS A 108 20.69 -15.68 -3.64
N ILE A 109 20.07 -14.95 -4.57
CA ILE A 109 20.28 -15.13 -6.00
C ILE A 109 21.73 -14.73 -6.33
N LEU A 110 22.18 -13.58 -5.87
CA LEU A 110 23.55 -13.11 -6.07
C LEU A 110 24.58 -14.12 -5.54
N LEU A 111 24.36 -14.69 -4.35
CA LEU A 111 25.21 -15.75 -3.80
C LEU A 111 25.29 -16.99 -4.70
N LYS A 112 24.18 -17.37 -5.33
CA LYS A 112 24.15 -18.53 -6.26
C LYS A 112 25.00 -18.29 -7.51
N TYR A 113 25.08 -17.05 -7.97
CA TYR A 113 25.81 -16.66 -9.18
C TYR A 113 27.16 -15.98 -8.90
N LYS A 114 27.63 -16.00 -7.64
CA LYS A 114 28.92 -15.43 -7.24
C LYS A 114 30.12 -16.38 -7.46
N ASN A 115 29.91 -17.42 -8.26
CA ASN A 115 30.97 -18.26 -8.80
C ASN A 115 31.57 -17.60 -10.04
#